data_AF-A0AAP0NLB2-F1
#
_entry.id   AF-A0AAP0NLB2-F1
#
_cell.length_a   1.000
_cell.length_b   1.000
_cell.length_c   1.000
_cell.angle_alpha   90.00
_cell.angle_beta   90.00
_cell.angle_gamma   90.00
#
_symmetry.space_group_name_H-M   'P 1'
#
loop_
_entity.id
_entity.type
_entity.pdbx_description
1 polymer ?
#
loop_
_entity_poly.entity_id
_entity_poly.type
_entity_poly.pdbx_seq_one_letter_code
_entity_poly.pdbx_strand_id
1 'polypeptide(L)'
;MTVATHGEFETCDAFKQKFYQQYFPPSVMKRLRREFMDLRQGPEEPVMQYMDIYDYLRQFVGDLVRDESEDMYYFGDGLKPDIGYYVVSIGAMTITEIYERALAHETYYLGRVA
;
A
#
# COMPACT_ATOMS: atom_id res chain seq x y z
N MET A 1 31.15 -14.98 -22.14
CA MET A 1 29.87 -15.18 -21.44
C MET A 1 30.07 -14.76 -20.00
N THR A 2 29.65 -13.55 -19.64
CA THR A 2 29.71 -13.06 -18.26
C THR A 2 28.58 -13.73 -17.48
N VAL A 3 28.95 -14.65 -16.60
CA VAL A 3 28.04 -15.29 -15.66
C VAL A 3 27.66 -14.22 -14.63
N ALA A 4 26.38 -13.84 -14.56
CA ALA A 4 25.91 -12.89 -13.56
C ALA A 4 26.25 -13.43 -12.17
N THR A 5 27.06 -12.66 -11.45
CA THR A 5 27.57 -12.99 -10.12
C THR A 5 26.42 -13.03 -9.11
N HIS A 6 26.47 -14.02 -8.24
CA HIS A 6 25.61 -14.21 -7.08
C HIS A 6 25.66 -12.94 -6.19
N GLY A 7 24.68 -12.04 -6.33
CA GLY A 7 24.63 -10.80 -5.53
C GLY A 7 23.97 -9.56 -6.15
N GLU A 8 23.22 -9.64 -7.26
CA GLU A 8 22.65 -8.42 -7.88
C GLU A 8 21.51 -7.75 -7.08
N PHE A 9 20.85 -8.45 -6.15
CA PHE A 9 19.71 -7.89 -5.40
C PHE A 9 19.79 -8.26 -3.92
N GLU A 10 19.89 -7.25 -3.05
CA GLU A 10 19.95 -7.41 -1.59
C GLU A 10 18.57 -7.61 -0.95
N THR A 11 17.49 -7.20 -1.62
CA THR A 11 16.11 -7.37 -1.16
C THR A 11 15.20 -7.87 -2.28
N CYS A 12 14.10 -8.54 -1.91
CA CYS A 12 13.08 -8.97 -2.86
C CYS A 12 12.44 -7.78 -3.59
N ASP A 13 12.27 -6.65 -2.91
CA ASP A 13 11.73 -5.42 -3.49
C ASP A 13 12.68 -4.83 -4.54
N ALA A 14 14.00 -4.86 -4.31
CA ALA A 14 14.99 -4.46 -5.30
C ALA A 14 14.97 -5.34 -6.56
N PHE A 15 14.81 -6.66 -6.39
CA PHE A 15 14.63 -7.59 -7.52
C PHE A 15 13.35 -7.27 -8.31
N LYS A 16 12.21 -7.14 -7.63
CA LYS A 16 10.91 -6.83 -8.26
C LYS A 16 10.98 -5.52 -9.05
N GLN A 17 11.57 -4.47 -8.47
CA GLN A 17 11.72 -3.19 -9.15
C GLN A 17 12.47 -3.34 -10.48
N LYS A 18 13.59 -4.07 -10.47
CA LYS A 18 14.42 -4.30 -11.66
C LYS A 18 13.73 -5.20 -12.67
N PHE A 19 13.02 -6.23 -12.22
CA PHE A 19 12.18 -7.07 -13.05
C PHE A 19 11.11 -6.24 -13.77
N TYR A 20 10.35 -5.42 -13.05
CA TYR A 20 9.30 -4.61 -13.65
C TYR A 20 9.88 -3.57 -14.62
N GLN A 21 10.98 -2.89 -14.27
CA GLN A 21 11.64 -1.94 -15.19
C GLN A 21 12.10 -2.58 -16.51
N GLN A 22 12.51 -3.85 -16.48
CA GLN A 22 12.99 -4.56 -17.66
C GLN A 22 11.85 -5.03 -18.57
N TYR A 23 10.76 -5.52 -17.99
CA TYR A 23 9.69 -6.19 -18.73
C TYR A 23 8.44 -5.32 -18.97
N PHE A 24 8.25 -4.25 -18.19
CA PHE A 24 7.09 -3.36 -18.30
C PHE A 24 7.50 -2.07 -19.00
N PRO A 25 6.71 -1.58 -19.97
CA PRO A 25 6.97 -0.28 -20.57
C PRO A 25 7.00 0.83 -19.52
N PRO A 26 7.88 1.85 -19.66
CA PRO A 26 7.94 2.97 -18.73
C PRO A 26 6.60 3.72 -18.55
N SER A 27 5.77 3.75 -19.60
CA SER A 27 4.44 4.34 -19.55
C SER A 27 3.49 3.59 -18.60
N VAL A 28 3.58 2.26 -18.56
CA VAL A 28 2.78 1.42 -17.65
C VAL A 28 3.24 1.61 -16.22
N MET A 29 4.55 1.62 -15.96
CA MET A 29 5.10 1.89 -14.63
C MET A 29 4.70 3.27 -14.11
N LYS A 30 4.77 4.29 -14.97
CA LYS A 30 4.32 5.64 -14.63
C LYS A 30 2.83 5.70 -14.30
N ARG A 31 2.01 4.90 -14.99
CA ARG A 31 0.57 4.81 -14.71
C ARG A 31 0.31 4.14 -13.36
N LEU A 32 0.90 2.98 -13.10
CA LEU A 32 0.76 2.25 -11.82
C LEU A 32 1.23 3.08 -10.63
N ARG A 33 2.34 3.82 -10.79
CA ARG A 33 2.83 4.74 -9.76
C ARG A 33 1.81 5.84 -9.44
N ARG A 34 1.16 6.40 -10.47
CA ARG A 34 0.10 7.40 -10.29
C ARG A 34 -1.12 6.78 -9.62
N GLU A 35 -1.55 5.61 -10.07
CA GLU A 35 -2.66 4.85 -9.46
C GLU A 35 -2.40 4.62 -7.97
N PHE A 36 -1.16 4.30 -7.55
CA PHE A 36 -0.80 4.18 -6.14
C PHE A 36 -0.89 5.51 -5.38
N MET A 37 -0.29 6.59 -5.91
CA MET A 37 -0.31 7.90 -5.23
C MET A 37 -1.72 8.48 -5.08
N ASP A 38 -2.58 8.23 -6.07
CA ASP A 38 -3.95 8.72 -6.11
C ASP A 38 -4.94 7.74 -5.46
N LEU A 39 -4.47 6.58 -4.98
CA LEU A 39 -5.33 5.56 -4.36
C LEU A 39 -5.97 6.14 -3.09
N ARG A 40 -7.30 6.12 -3.04
CA ARG A 40 -8.11 6.51 -1.88
C ARG A 40 -9.22 5.49 -1.71
N GLN A 41 -9.52 5.13 -0.48
CA GLN A 41 -10.63 4.26 -0.13
C GLN A 41 -11.94 4.93 -0.58
N GLY A 42 -12.66 4.29 -1.50
CA GLY A 42 -13.92 4.81 -2.02
C GLY A 42 -15.02 4.84 -0.94
N PRO A 43 -16.05 5.72 -1.04
CA PRO A 43 -17.03 5.95 0.03
C PRO A 43 -17.78 4.70 0.52
N GLU A 44 -18.07 3.77 -0.38
CA GLU A 44 -18.73 2.48 -0.08
C GLU A 44 -17.76 1.30 -0.11
N GLU A 45 -16.47 1.55 -0.34
CA GLU A 45 -15.45 0.52 -0.45
C GLU A 45 -15.07 -0.01 0.95
N PRO A 46 -15.14 -1.33 1.17
CA PRO A 46 -14.68 -1.95 2.42
C PRO A 46 -13.18 -1.79 2.61
N VAL A 47 -12.73 -1.67 3.87
CA VAL A 47 -11.30 -1.57 4.22
C VAL A 47 -10.50 -2.75 3.66
N MET A 48 -11.08 -3.95 3.66
CA MET A 48 -10.44 -5.15 3.11
C MET A 48 -10.16 -5.03 1.61
N GLN A 49 -11.14 -4.54 0.83
CA GLN A 49 -10.97 -4.36 -0.61
C GLN A 49 -9.94 -3.28 -0.93
N TYR A 50 -9.95 -2.19 -0.16
CA TYR A 50 -8.94 -1.14 -0.25
C TYR A 50 -7.53 -1.69 0.02
N MET A 51 -7.35 -2.52 1.06
CA MET A 51 -6.08 -3.18 1.37
C MET A 51 -5.61 -4.09 0.23
N ASP A 52 -6.48 -4.89 -0.36
CA ASP A 52 -6.13 -5.76 -1.49
C ASP A 52 -5.58 -4.95 -2.69
N ILE A 53 -6.20 -3.81 -3.00
CA ILE A 53 -5.75 -2.92 -4.08
C ILE A 53 -4.43 -2.24 -3.71
N TYR A 54 -4.29 -1.79 -2.45
CA TYR A 54 -3.07 -1.20 -1.93
C TYR A 54 -1.89 -2.18 -2.04
N ASP A 55 -2.05 -3.41 -1.55
CA ASP A 55 -1.02 -4.46 -1.61
C ASP A 55 -0.65 -4.83 -3.04
N TYR A 56 -1.62 -4.83 -3.96
CA TYR A 56 -1.34 -5.02 -5.37
C TYR A 56 -0.45 -3.90 -5.93
N LEU A 57 -0.82 -2.64 -5.71
CA LEU A 57 -0.10 -1.49 -6.24
C LEU A 57 1.27 -1.29 -5.57
N ARG A 58 1.39 -1.58 -4.26
CA ARG A 58 2.62 -1.51 -3.46
C ARG A 58 3.77 -2.31 -4.07
N GLN A 59 3.47 -3.39 -4.79
CA GLN A 59 4.47 -4.21 -5.49
C GLN A 59 5.25 -3.43 -6.57
N PHE A 60 4.65 -2.39 -7.15
CA PHE A 60 5.23 -1.64 -8.26
C PHE A 60 5.94 -0.35 -7.84
N VAL A 61 5.88 0.00 -6.55
CA VAL A 61 6.33 1.28 -6.01
C VAL A 61 7.29 1.13 -4.83
N GLY A 62 8.08 0.06 -4.79
CA GLY A 62 9.07 -0.17 -3.73
C GLY A 62 10.13 0.94 -3.57
N ASP A 63 10.24 1.86 -4.54
CA ASP A 63 11.08 3.06 -4.41
C ASP A 63 10.37 4.27 -3.76
N LEU A 64 9.03 4.24 -3.67
CA LEU A 64 8.22 5.22 -2.92
C LEU A 64 7.99 4.80 -1.47
N VAL A 65 7.88 3.49 -1.23
CA VAL A 65 7.59 2.90 0.08
C VAL A 65 8.85 2.17 0.54
N ARG A 66 9.79 2.92 1.11
CA ARG A 66 11.15 2.45 1.45
C ARG A 66 11.26 1.98 2.89
N ASP A 67 10.38 2.47 3.75
CA ASP A 67 10.30 2.11 5.15
C ASP A 67 8.85 2.06 5.64
N GLU A 68 8.67 1.55 6.85
CA GLU A 68 7.36 1.39 7.49
C GLU A 68 6.62 2.74 7.64
N SER A 69 7.35 3.85 7.81
CA SER A 69 6.72 5.17 8.01
C SER A 69 6.11 5.67 6.71
N GLU A 70 6.78 5.47 5.59
CA GLU A 70 6.23 5.73 4.26
C GLU A 70 5.01 4.83 3.98
N ASP A 71 5.07 3.54 4.35
CA ASP A 71 3.97 2.60 4.13
C ASP A 71 2.72 2.99 4.94
N MET A 72 2.92 3.32 6.22
CA MET A 72 1.87 3.85 7.08
C MET A 72 1.25 5.14 6.55
N TYR A 73 2.09 6.05 6.02
CA TYR A 73 1.62 7.32 5.47
C TYR A 73 0.71 7.09 4.26
N TYR A 74 1.14 6.32 3.26
CA TYR A 74 0.33 6.11 2.06
C TYR A 74 -0.94 5.32 2.35
N PHE A 75 -0.87 4.25 3.15
CA PHE A 75 -2.05 3.47 3.50
C PHE A 75 -3.04 4.30 4.33
N GLY A 76 -2.53 5.01 5.37
CA GLY A 76 -3.35 5.80 6.28
C GLY A 76 -3.96 7.06 5.66
N ASP A 77 -3.21 7.80 4.83
CA ASP A 77 -3.71 8.98 4.10
C ASP A 77 -4.80 8.60 3.10
N GLY A 78 -4.74 7.37 2.58
CA GLY A 78 -5.73 6.87 1.65
C GLY A 78 -7.03 6.37 2.27
N LEU A 79 -7.10 6.15 3.59
CA LEU A 79 -8.34 5.75 4.26
C LEU A 79 -9.43 6.82 4.16
N LYS A 80 -10.69 6.41 4.28
CA LYS A 80 -11.80 7.36 4.42
C LYS A 80 -11.56 8.26 5.63
N PRO A 81 -11.93 9.56 5.58
CA PRO A 81 -11.63 10.49 6.66
C PRO A 81 -12.09 10.02 8.05
N ASP A 82 -13.30 9.45 8.16
CA ASP A 82 -13.85 8.98 9.43
C ASP A 82 -13.03 7.83 10.07
N ILE A 83 -12.53 6.92 9.23
CA ILE A 83 -11.66 5.81 9.65
C ILE A 83 -10.24 6.33 9.93
N GLY A 84 -9.69 7.15 9.03
CA GLY A 84 -8.34 7.70 9.14
C GLY A 84 -8.15 8.52 10.42
N TYR A 85 -9.10 9.39 10.76
CA TYR A 85 -9.05 10.15 12.02
C TYR A 85 -9.06 9.24 13.25
N TYR A 86 -9.82 8.15 13.22
CA TYR A 86 -9.86 7.18 14.32
C TYR A 86 -8.51 6.48 14.50
N VAL A 87 -7.91 5.98 13.42
CA VAL A 87 -6.60 5.32 13.46
C VAL A 87 -5.53 6.24 14.03
N VAL A 88 -5.44 7.48 13.54
CA VAL A 88 -4.46 8.48 14.01
C VAL A 88 -4.63 8.77 15.50
N SER A 89 -5.88 8.86 15.97
CA SER A 89 -6.17 9.16 17.38
C SER A 89 -5.69 8.09 18.36
N ILE A 90 -5.54 6.84 17.90
CA ILE A 90 -5.12 5.69 18.72
C ILE A 90 -3.60 5.49 18.68
N GLY A 91 -2.89 6.13 17.74
CA GLY A 91 -1.44 6.05 17.65
C GLY A 91 -0.93 4.72 17.09
N ALA A 92 -1.52 4.24 15.98
CA ALA A 92 -1.03 3.07 15.26
C ALA A 92 0.41 3.28 14.77
N MET A 93 1.27 2.27 14.93
CA MET A 93 2.71 2.35 14.63
C MET A 93 3.20 1.43 13.50
N THR A 94 2.30 0.64 12.88
CA THR A 94 2.60 -0.22 11.72
C THR A 94 1.44 -0.24 10.75
N ILE A 95 1.66 -0.62 9.50
CA ILE A 95 0.57 -0.77 8.52
C ILE A 95 -0.46 -1.81 8.96
N THR A 96 -0.01 -2.94 9.51
CA THR A 96 -0.88 -4.00 10.05
C THR A 96 -1.80 -3.44 11.14
N GLU A 97 -1.23 -2.65 12.05
CA GLU A 97 -1.95 -1.99 13.11
C GLU A 97 -2.97 -0.94 12.62
N ILE A 98 -2.67 -0.26 11.51
CA ILE A 98 -3.60 0.66 10.86
C ILE A 98 -4.76 -0.13 10.24
N TYR A 99 -4.46 -1.21 9.51
CA TYR A 99 -5.44 -2.08 8.88
C TYR A 99 -6.40 -2.72 9.89
N GLU A 100 -5.88 -3.34 10.94
CA GLU A 100 -6.71 -4.01 11.96
C GLU A 100 -7.67 -3.03 12.66
N ARG A 101 -7.18 -1.82 12.97
CA ARG A 101 -8.01 -0.78 13.60
C ARG A 101 -9.04 -0.20 12.63
N ALA A 102 -8.66 0.01 11.37
CA ALA A 102 -9.59 0.44 10.33
C ALA A 102 -10.71 -0.59 10.14
N LEU A 103 -10.38 -1.87 10.07
CA LEU A 103 -11.34 -2.97 9.96
C LEU A 103 -12.24 -3.07 11.21
N ALA A 104 -11.68 -2.93 12.41
CA ALA A 104 -12.47 -2.91 13.65
C ALA A 104 -13.46 -1.75 13.71
N HIS A 105 -13.05 -0.56 13.25
CA HIS A 105 -13.95 0.59 13.14
C HIS A 105 -15.06 0.32 12.12
N GLU A 106 -14.73 -0.08 10.90
CA GLU A 106 -15.72 -0.35 9.85
C GLU A 106 -16.75 -1.39 10.31
N THR A 107 -16.30 -2.51 10.89
CA THR A 107 -17.20 -3.57 11.39
C THR A 107 -18.06 -3.12 12.57
N TYR A 108 -17.50 -2.34 13.51
CA TYR A 108 -18.26 -1.81 14.65
C TYR A 108 -19.33 -0.81 14.23
N TYR A 109 -19.01 0.10 13.27
CA TYR A 109 -19.97 1.09 12.79
C TYR A 109 -21.05 0.44 11.90
N LEU A 110 -20.69 -0.44 10.96
CA LEU A 110 -21.66 -1.17 10.14
C LEU A 110 -22.62 -2.02 10.99
N GLY A 111 -22.14 -2.61 12.09
CA GLY A 111 -22.97 -3.35 13.03
C GLY A 111 -23.98 -2.52 13.84
N ARG A 112 -23.87 -1.18 13.84
CA ARG A 112 -24.81 -0.27 14.55
C ARG A 112 -25.85 0.39 13.64
N VAL A 113 -25.67 0.33 12.31
CA VAL A 113 -26.59 0.94 11.33
C VAL A 113 -27.45 -0.09 10.58
N ALA A 114 -27.23 -1.39 10.84
CA ALA A 114 -27.97 -2.51 10.25
C ALA A 114 -29.13 -3.00 11.13
#